data_AF-A0A7S2G380-F1
#
_entry.id   AF-A0A7S2G380-F1
#
_cell.length_a   1.000
_cell.length_b   1.000
_cell.length_c   1.000
_cell.angle_alpha   90.00
_cell.angle_beta   90.00
_cell.angle_gamma   90.00
#
_symmetry.space_group_name_H-M   'P 1'
#
loop_
_entity.id
_entity.type
_entity.pdbx_description
1 polymer ?
#
loop_
_entity_poly.entity_id
_entity_poly.type
_entity_poly.pdbx_seq_one_letter_code
_entity_poly.pdbx_strand_id
1 'polypeptide(L)'
;RDAIAPTRRMAEHIGYVTIFPLLLTLLDPHEHEFELRCLMEIMRDRKQLWSNHGLRSLSAHDLFYRQANAPGDEPYWRGAIWMPINFLALRALKHYAAHPNAPAAIAKQAASLYAELRENLLNTCIG
;
A
#
# COMPACT_ATOMS: atom_id res chain seq x y z
N ARG A 1 -22.48 -10.95 28.92
CA ARG A 1 -22.21 -9.82 28.01
C ARG A 1 -22.92 -10.17 26.72
N ASP A 2 -24.03 -9.49 26.42
CA ASP A 2 -24.81 -9.78 25.22
C ASP A 2 -23.97 -9.41 23.99
N ALA A 3 -23.71 -10.40 23.15
CA ALA A 3 -22.96 -10.20 21.92
C ALA A 3 -23.84 -9.41 20.94
N ILE A 4 -23.44 -8.18 20.65
CA ILE A 4 -24.05 -7.38 19.58
C ILE A 4 -23.84 -8.14 18.26
N ALA A 5 -24.93 -8.42 17.55
CA ALA A 5 -24.85 -9.09 16.25
C ALA A 5 -24.04 -8.21 15.26
N PRO A 6 -23.14 -8.80 14.46
CA PRO A 6 -22.35 -8.04 13.50
C PRO A 6 -23.26 -7.37 12.47
N THR A 7 -23.03 -6.09 12.22
CA THR A 7 -23.73 -5.30 11.19
C THR A 7 -22.89 -5.20 9.92
N ARG A 8 -23.54 -5.04 8.76
CA ARG A 8 -22.84 -4.84 7.49
C ARG A 8 -22.14 -3.48 7.51
N ARG A 9 -20.81 -3.49 7.43
CA ARG A 9 -19.95 -2.30 7.36
C ARG A 9 -18.72 -2.59 6.52
N MET A 10 -18.03 -1.54 6.09
CA MET A 10 -16.71 -1.70 5.47
C MET A 10 -15.71 -2.16 6.53
N ALA A 11 -14.83 -3.10 6.17
CA ALA A 11 -13.76 -3.51 7.05
C ALA A 11 -12.69 -2.40 7.08
N GLU A 12 -12.38 -1.90 8.27
CA GLU A 12 -11.47 -0.76 8.48
C GLU A 12 -10.02 -1.23 8.58
N HIS A 13 -9.52 -1.88 7.53
CA HIS A 13 -8.16 -2.42 7.47
C HIS A 13 -7.39 -1.80 6.30
N ILE A 14 -6.57 -0.81 6.61
CA ILE A 14 -5.65 -0.24 5.63
C ILE A 14 -4.48 -1.19 5.45
N GLY A 15 -4.29 -1.67 4.22
CA GLY A 15 -3.24 -2.65 3.90
C GLY A 15 -3.04 -2.77 2.41
N TYR A 16 -2.39 -3.85 2.00
CA TYR A 16 -2.23 -4.13 0.57
C TYR A 16 -3.57 -4.12 -0.16
N VAL A 17 -4.59 -4.81 0.36
CA VAL A 17 -5.93 -4.90 -0.26
C VAL A 17 -6.50 -3.51 -0.60
N THR A 18 -6.30 -2.52 0.28
CA THR A 18 -6.74 -1.13 0.05
C THR A 18 -6.14 -0.52 -1.22
N ILE A 19 -4.87 -0.82 -1.52
CA ILE A 19 -4.15 -0.25 -2.67
C ILE A 19 -4.19 -1.12 -3.94
N PHE A 20 -4.89 -2.27 -3.93
CA PHE A 20 -4.99 -3.15 -5.10
C PHE A 20 -5.44 -2.46 -6.39
N PRO A 21 -6.44 -1.54 -6.38
CA PRO A 21 -6.83 -0.83 -7.60
C PRO A 21 -5.66 -0.10 -8.27
N LEU A 22 -4.77 0.50 -7.47
CA LEU A 22 -3.53 1.12 -7.95
C LEU A 22 -2.52 0.06 -8.40
N LEU A 23 -2.25 -0.97 -7.58
CA LEU A 23 -1.25 -2.01 -7.87
C LEU A 23 -1.50 -2.75 -9.18
N LEU A 24 -2.78 -2.94 -9.52
CA LEU A 24 -3.24 -3.63 -10.72
C LEU A 24 -3.50 -2.68 -11.89
N THR A 25 -3.17 -1.40 -11.74
CA THR A 25 -3.34 -0.36 -12.77
C THR A 25 -4.75 -0.30 -13.35
N LEU A 26 -5.76 -0.38 -12.47
CA LEU A 26 -7.18 -0.40 -12.86
C LEU A 26 -7.80 1.00 -12.93
N LEU A 27 -7.09 2.03 -12.46
CA LEU A 27 -7.57 3.40 -12.37
C LEU A 27 -7.07 4.19 -13.58
N ASP A 28 -7.96 4.80 -14.35
CA ASP A 28 -7.56 5.79 -15.34
C ASP A 28 -7.05 7.05 -14.62
N PRO A 29 -5.83 7.53 -14.91
CA PRO A 29 -5.23 8.60 -14.10
C PRO A 29 -5.83 9.99 -14.31
N HIS A 30 -6.57 10.20 -15.39
CA HIS A 30 -7.30 11.44 -15.61
C HIS A 30 -8.67 11.40 -14.92
N GLU A 31 -9.39 10.28 -15.04
CA GLU A 31 -10.72 10.13 -14.43
C GLU A 31 -10.68 9.89 -12.91
N HIS A 32 -9.63 9.25 -12.41
CA HIS A 32 -9.49 8.81 -11.01
C HIS A 32 -8.33 9.53 -10.29
N GLU A 33 -8.10 10.81 -10.62
CA GLU A 33 -7.02 11.61 -10.03
C GLU A 33 -7.11 11.64 -8.49
N PHE A 34 -8.32 11.81 -7.94
CA PHE A 34 -8.54 11.88 -6.50
C PHE A 34 -8.19 10.56 -5.80
N GLU A 35 -8.69 9.44 -6.32
CA GLU A 35 -8.44 8.10 -5.78
C GLU A 35 -6.96 7.77 -5.82
N LEU A 36 -6.28 8.05 -6.94
CA LEU A 36 -4.84 7.82 -7.07
C LEU A 36 -4.04 8.65 -6.06
N ARG A 37 -4.41 9.92 -5.88
CA ARG A 37 -3.76 10.76 -4.86
C ARG A 37 -3.94 10.18 -3.47
N CYS A 38 -5.16 9.82 -3.07
CA CYS A 38 -5.42 9.21 -1.76
C CYS A 38 -4.66 7.90 -1.55
N LEU A 39 -4.63 7.02 -2.56
CA LEU A 39 -3.91 5.75 -2.48
C LEU A 39 -2.39 5.97 -2.35
N MET A 40 -1.81 6.92 -3.10
CA MET A 40 -0.40 7.28 -2.98
C MET A 40 -0.07 7.96 -1.64
N GLU A 41 -0.99 8.76 -1.08
CA GLU A 41 -0.84 9.32 0.27
C GLU A 41 -0.82 8.22 1.33
N ILE A 42 -1.72 7.23 1.24
CA ILE A 42 -1.72 6.04 2.12
C ILE A 42 -0.40 5.25 1.99
N MET A 43 0.09 5.07 0.76
CA MET A 43 1.36 4.37 0.51
C MET A 43 2.52 5.11 1.17
N ARG A 44 2.57 6.45 1.10
CA ARG A 44 3.65 7.30 1.58
C ARG A 44 3.64 7.53 3.10
N ASP A 45 2.50 7.34 3.76
CA ASP A 45 2.38 7.56 5.21
C ASP A 45 3.10 6.47 6.02
N ARG A 46 4.05 6.90 6.86
CA ARG A 46 4.82 6.04 7.78
C ARG A 46 3.97 5.39 8.86
N LYS A 47 2.86 6.02 9.27
CA LYS A 47 1.87 5.47 10.20
C LYS A 47 0.98 4.42 9.53
N GLN A 48 0.91 4.43 8.21
CA GLN A 48 0.21 3.43 7.40
C GLN A 48 1.21 2.42 6.83
N LEU A 49 1.47 2.47 5.53
CA LEU A 49 2.18 1.42 4.81
C LEU A 49 3.69 1.68 4.66
N TRP A 50 4.15 2.93 4.73
CA TRP A 50 5.54 3.26 4.40
C TRP A 50 6.55 2.84 5.47
N SER A 51 7.63 2.19 5.06
CA SER A 51 8.80 1.92 5.89
C SER A 51 10.10 2.14 5.12
N ASN A 52 11.22 2.18 5.83
CA ASN A 52 12.55 2.24 5.21
C ASN A 52 12.93 0.92 4.49
N HIS A 53 12.06 -0.09 4.51
CA HIS A 53 12.31 -1.42 3.97
C HIS A 53 11.31 -1.82 2.87
N GLY A 54 10.38 -0.94 2.50
CA GLY A 54 9.27 -1.23 1.60
C GLY A 54 7.90 -0.96 2.22
N LEU A 55 6.84 -1.33 1.50
CA LEU A 55 5.45 -1.20 1.94
C LEU A 55 5.05 -2.38 2.83
N ARG A 56 4.48 -2.09 4.00
CA ARG A 56 3.93 -3.10 4.93
C ARG A 56 2.62 -3.69 4.40
N SER A 57 2.36 -4.97 4.69
CA SER A 57 1.11 -5.66 4.30
C SER A 57 -0.14 -5.11 4.97
N LEU A 58 0.01 -4.58 6.18
CA LEU A 58 -1.04 -3.96 6.97
C LEU A 58 -0.48 -2.67 7.59
N SER A 59 -1.35 -1.69 7.77
CA SER A 59 -1.05 -0.43 8.42
C SER A 59 -0.42 -0.64 9.78
N ALA A 60 0.61 0.15 10.09
CA ALA A 60 1.23 0.17 11.41
C ALA A 60 0.30 0.73 12.50
N HIS A 61 -0.81 1.35 12.12
CA HIS A 61 -1.84 1.86 13.03
C HIS A 61 -3.02 0.87 13.21
N ASP A 62 -3.06 -0.23 12.47
CA ASP A 62 -4.14 -1.22 12.56
C ASP A 62 -4.06 -2.01 13.88
N LEU A 63 -5.22 -2.31 14.47
CA LEU A 63 -5.33 -3.11 15.70
C LEU A 63 -4.73 -4.51 15.56
N PHE A 64 -4.70 -5.06 14.34
CA PHE A 64 -4.12 -6.37 14.05
C PHE A 64 -2.65 -6.32 13.63
N TYR A 65 -2.02 -5.15 13.59
CA TYR A 65 -0.62 -5.02 13.23
C TYR A 65 0.28 -5.86 14.17
N ARG A 66 1.01 -6.81 13.58
CA ARG A 66 1.88 -7.80 14.25
C ARG A 66 1.15 -8.68 15.29
N GLN A 67 -0.17 -8.79 15.22
CA GLN A 67 -0.93 -9.68 16.10
C GLN A 67 -1.05 -11.08 15.49
N ALA A 68 -0.73 -12.11 16.28
CA ALA A 68 -0.99 -13.51 15.93
C ALA A 68 -2.50 -13.75 15.76
N ASN A 69 -2.90 -14.71 14.92
CA ASN A 69 -4.30 -15.12 14.83
C ASN A 69 -4.70 -16.05 15.97
N ALA A 70 -3.78 -16.95 16.34
CA ALA A 70 -3.94 -17.99 17.33
C ALA A 70 -2.55 -18.37 17.90
N PRO A 71 -2.47 -19.10 19.03
CA PRO A 71 -1.19 -19.61 19.53
C PRO A 71 -0.45 -20.41 18.45
N GLY A 72 0.76 -20.00 18.11
CA GLY A 72 1.58 -20.61 17.06
C GLY A 72 1.30 -20.14 15.63
N ASP A 73 0.37 -19.21 15.40
CA ASP A 73 0.10 -18.61 14.08
C ASP A 73 0.61 -17.16 14.03
N GLU A 74 1.89 -17.03 13.68
CA GLU A 74 2.61 -15.75 13.58
C GLU A 74 1.99 -14.79 12.54
N PRO A 75 2.11 -13.46 12.73
CA PRO A 75 1.47 -12.46 11.88
C PRO A 75 2.08 -12.41 10.46
N TYR A 76 1.47 -13.13 9.50
CA TYR A 76 2.00 -13.27 8.13
C TYR A 76 1.69 -12.07 7.22
N TRP A 77 0.42 -11.74 7.02
CA TRP A 77 -0.04 -10.57 6.22
C TRP A 77 -0.47 -9.39 7.10
N ARG A 78 0.07 -9.32 8.32
CA ARG A 78 -0.28 -8.34 9.36
C ARG A 78 0.88 -7.39 9.67
N GLY A 79 1.61 -6.97 8.65
CA GLY A 79 2.65 -5.94 8.75
C GLY A 79 3.98 -6.29 8.09
N ALA A 80 4.25 -7.58 7.83
CA ALA A 80 5.44 -7.99 7.08
C ALA A 80 5.44 -7.41 5.65
N ILE A 81 6.63 -7.25 5.07
CA ILE A 81 6.85 -6.69 3.74
C ILE A 81 7.01 -7.84 2.76
N TRP A 82 6.14 -7.88 1.74
CA TRP A 82 6.15 -8.93 0.74
C TRP A 82 6.65 -8.40 -0.60
N MET A 83 7.75 -8.99 -1.08
CA MET A 83 8.39 -8.57 -2.32
C MET A 83 7.47 -8.66 -3.56
N PRO A 84 6.64 -9.71 -3.74
CA PRO A 84 5.73 -9.76 -4.89
C PRO A 84 4.78 -8.57 -4.97
N ILE A 85 4.24 -8.12 -3.82
CA ILE A 85 3.34 -6.97 -3.78
C ILE A 85 4.11 -5.65 -3.97
N ASN A 86 5.30 -5.54 -3.37
CA ASN A 86 6.15 -4.36 -3.55
C ASN A 86 6.65 -4.23 -5.01
N PHE A 87 6.87 -5.34 -5.70
CA PHE A 87 7.16 -5.35 -7.13
C PHE A 87 5.99 -4.80 -7.96
N LEU A 88 4.74 -5.21 -7.65
CA LEU A 88 3.55 -4.64 -8.29
C LEU A 88 3.43 -3.14 -8.01
N ALA A 89 3.75 -2.69 -6.79
CA ALA A 89 3.76 -1.28 -6.44
C ALA A 89 4.77 -0.49 -7.28
N LEU A 90 6.00 -0.98 -7.40
CA LEU A 90 7.02 -0.36 -8.27
C LEU A 90 6.57 -0.29 -9.73
N ARG A 91 5.97 -1.37 -10.25
CA ARG A 91 5.46 -1.42 -11.62
C ARG A 91 4.34 -0.40 -11.84
N ALA A 92 3.38 -0.34 -10.93
CA ALA A 92 2.26 0.58 -11.00
C ALA A 92 2.71 2.05 -10.88
N LEU A 93 3.58 2.37 -9.92
CA LEU A 93 4.11 3.73 -9.77
C LEU A 93 4.89 4.17 -11.02
N LYS A 94 5.69 3.28 -11.62
CA LYS A 94 6.36 3.56 -12.89
C LYS A 94 5.37 3.79 -14.03
N HIS A 95 4.28 3.01 -14.08
CA HIS A 95 3.21 3.19 -15.06
C HIS A 95 2.56 4.57 -14.93
N TYR A 96 2.08 4.94 -13.74
CA TYR A 96 1.41 6.25 -13.53
C TYR A 96 2.36 7.45 -13.68
N ALA A 97 3.65 7.28 -13.38
CA ALA A 97 4.67 8.31 -13.60
C ALA A 97 4.89 8.64 -15.07
N ALA A 98 4.69 7.67 -15.97
CA ALA A 98 4.96 7.79 -17.40
C ALA A 98 3.69 7.74 -18.27
N HIS A 99 2.50 7.69 -17.65
CA HIS A 99 1.26 7.56 -18.40
C HIS A 99 0.95 8.86 -19.17
N PRO A 100 0.66 8.80 -20.48
CA PRO A 100 0.51 10.00 -21.31
C PRO A 100 -0.64 10.90 -20.87
N ASN A 101 -1.70 10.32 -20.29
CA ASN A 101 -2.88 11.05 -19.83
C ASN A 101 -2.84 11.38 -18.33
N ALA A 102 -1.76 11.06 -17.60
CA ALA A 102 -1.70 11.36 -16.18
C ALA A 102 -1.56 12.88 -15.95
N PRO A 103 -2.35 13.49 -15.05
CA PRO A 103 -2.11 14.84 -14.58
C PRO A 103 -0.68 14.99 -14.06
N ALA A 104 -0.05 16.13 -14.32
CA ALA A 104 1.36 16.35 -13.97
C ALA A 104 1.65 16.14 -12.47
N ALA A 105 0.69 16.46 -11.60
CA ALA A 105 0.79 16.21 -10.16
C ALA A 105 0.84 14.71 -9.83
N ILE A 106 -0.02 13.89 -10.44
CA ILE A 106 -0.04 12.44 -10.28
C ILE A 106 1.25 11.82 -10.79
N ALA A 107 1.68 12.20 -12.00
CA ALA A 107 2.91 11.69 -12.60
C ALA A 107 4.14 11.99 -11.71
N LYS A 108 4.23 13.22 -11.20
CA LYS A 108 5.31 13.65 -10.30
C LYS A 108 5.30 12.89 -8.97
N GLN A 109 4.12 12.72 -8.36
CA GLN A 109 3.97 12.00 -7.09
C GLN A 109 4.36 10.53 -7.27
N ALA A 110 3.87 9.88 -8.33
CA ALA A 110 4.19 8.49 -8.64
C ALA A 110 5.69 8.30 -8.89
N ALA A 111 6.34 9.22 -9.61
CA ALA A 111 7.78 9.17 -9.88
C ALA A 111 8.63 9.28 -8.59
N SER A 112 8.26 10.18 -7.68
CA SER A 112 8.95 10.33 -6.39
C SER A 112 8.76 9.09 -5.51
N LEU A 113 7.54 8.58 -5.38
CA LEU A 113 7.28 7.35 -4.64
C LEU A 113 8.03 6.15 -5.24
N TYR A 114 8.06 6.02 -6.56
CA TYR A 114 8.80 4.96 -7.25
C TYR A 114 10.29 4.98 -6.89
N ALA A 115 10.93 6.15 -7.01
CA ALA A 115 12.36 6.30 -6.77
C ALA A 115 12.73 5.88 -5.34
N GLU A 116 12.02 6.44 -4.35
CA GLU A 116 12.30 6.18 -2.94
C GLU A 116 11.94 4.76 -2.51
N LEU A 117 10.83 4.20 -3.01
CA LEU A 117 10.45 2.82 -2.69
C LEU A 117 11.46 1.83 -3.27
N ARG A 118 11.93 2.07 -4.49
CA ARG A 118 12.94 1.26 -5.15
C ARG A 118 14.24 1.27 -4.36
N GLU A 119 14.68 2.45 -3.93
CA GLU A 119 15.89 2.60 -3.11
C GLU A 119 15.77 1.85 -1.78
N ASN A 120 14.67 2.03 -1.05
CA ASN A 120 14.42 1.33 0.22
C ASN A 120 14.45 -0.21 0.06
N LEU A 121 13.84 -0.72 -1.00
CA LEU A 121 13.80 -2.16 -1.29
C LEU A 121 15.18 -2.70 -1.67
N LEU A 122 15.94 -1.96 -2.50
CA LEU A 122 17.30 -2.35 -2.86
C LEU A 122 18.21 -2.38 -1.63
N ASN A 123 18.30 -1.28 -0.88
CA ASN A 123 19.15 -1.22 0.31
C ASN A 123 18.80 -2.33 1.33
N THR A 124 17.52 -2.73 1.41
CA THR A 124 17.10 -3.82 2.30
C THR A 124 17.49 -5.21 1.78
N CYS A 125 17.40 -5.46 0.47
CA CYS A 125 17.64 -6.79 -0.10
C CYS A 125 19.09 -7.07 -0.44
N ILE A 126 19.87 -6.05 -0.81
CA ILE A 126 21.25 -6.21 -1.30
C ILE A 126 22.32 -5.51 -0.43
N GLY A 127 21.93 -4.58 0.45
CA GLY A 127 22.86 -3.81 1.29
C GLY A 127 23.33 -2.53 0.61
#